data_AF-A0A7C4NHL1-F1
#
_entry.id   AF-A0A7C4NHL1-F1
#
_cell.length_a   1.000
_cell.length_b   1.000
_cell.length_c   1.000
_cell.angle_alpha   90.00
_cell.angle_beta   90.00
_cell.angle_gamma   90.00
#
_symmetry.space_group_name_H-M   'P 1'
#
loop_
_entity.id
_entity.type
_entity.pdbx_description
1 polymer ?
#
loop_
_entity_poly.entity_id
_entity_poly.type
_entity_poly.pdbx_seq_one_letter_code
_entity_poly.pdbx_strand_id
1 'polypeptide(L)'
;MINSIVEMDGDEMARVVWRWVKERLIEPYVELKVEYYDLHLKVRDETNDEVTVRAAEAIKRWGVGVKCATITPNAERVREYNLKREWRSPNATIREILDGTIFRAPIMVKNIAPAVRFWRKPIVVARHAFGDIYSGVGIRFEEAGEAEVVFRSSSGKELRAKLPKLTGPGVLQAYYNLDKSIESFARSSFKYALINNLDVWFAAKETISKVYDARFKEVFHEVYEREFKEEFER
;
A
#
# COMPACT_ATOMS: atom_id res chain seq x y z
N MET A 1 -27.63 -10.11 0.39
CA MET A 1 -26.80 -9.05 1.01
C MET A 1 -27.60 -7.74 1.13
N ILE A 2 -27.35 -6.91 2.17
CA ILE A 2 -28.02 -5.60 2.34
C ILE A 2 -27.42 -4.56 1.38
N ASN A 3 -26.09 -4.42 1.38
CA ASN A 3 -25.34 -3.49 0.54
C ASN A 3 -24.56 -4.22 -0.56
N SER A 4 -24.23 -3.52 -1.64
CA SER A 4 -23.30 -4.00 -2.66
C SER A 4 -21.86 -3.95 -2.17
N ILE A 5 -21.01 -4.84 -2.67
CA ILE A 5 -19.55 -4.72 -2.56
C ILE A 5 -18.96 -4.32 -3.90
N VAL A 6 -17.78 -3.71 -3.90
CA VAL A 6 -17.04 -3.45 -5.14
C VAL A 6 -16.25 -4.69 -5.54
N GLU A 7 -16.50 -5.19 -6.74
CA GLU A 7 -15.70 -6.26 -7.34
C GLU A 7 -14.71 -5.66 -8.34
N MET A 8 -13.43 -5.95 -8.17
CA MET A 8 -12.38 -5.59 -9.10
C MET A 8 -11.76 -6.84 -9.71
N ASP A 9 -12.06 -7.10 -10.99
CA ASP A 9 -11.48 -8.23 -11.71
C ASP A 9 -10.01 -7.98 -12.09
N GLY A 10 -9.32 -9.01 -12.57
CA GLY A 10 -7.87 -9.02 -12.70
C GLY A 10 -7.38 -9.63 -14.00
N ASP A 11 -6.16 -10.18 -13.94
CA ASP A 11 -5.39 -10.64 -15.08
C ASP A 11 -4.96 -12.13 -14.95
N GLU A 12 -4.55 -12.70 -16.07
CA GLU A 12 -3.91 -14.02 -16.18
C GLU A 12 -4.68 -15.14 -15.45
N MET A 13 -3.95 -16.03 -14.77
CA MET A 13 -4.55 -17.18 -14.08
C MET A 13 -5.44 -16.76 -12.92
N ALA A 14 -5.16 -15.63 -12.27
CA ALA A 14 -5.97 -15.13 -11.17
C ALA A 14 -7.38 -14.78 -11.65
N ARG A 15 -7.53 -14.17 -12.83
CA ARG A 15 -8.84 -13.89 -13.45
C ARG A 15 -9.65 -15.17 -13.68
N VAL A 16 -9.01 -16.22 -14.18
CA VAL A 16 -9.67 -17.52 -14.44
C VAL A 16 -10.12 -18.17 -13.13
N VAL A 17 -9.25 -18.20 -12.11
CA VAL A 17 -9.59 -18.75 -10.79
C VAL A 17 -10.68 -17.91 -10.11
N TRP A 18 -10.63 -16.59 -10.24
CA TRP A 18 -11.62 -15.69 -9.64
C TRP A 18 -13.03 -15.99 -10.15
N ARG A 19 -13.19 -16.18 -11.46
CA ARG A 19 -14.46 -16.63 -12.04
C ARG A 19 -14.94 -17.96 -11.43
N TRP A 20 -14.06 -18.96 -11.33
CA TRP A 20 -14.44 -20.26 -10.74
C TRP A 20 -14.83 -20.16 -9.27
N VAL A 21 -14.14 -19.33 -8.49
CA VAL A 21 -14.48 -19.10 -7.07
C VAL A 21 -15.86 -18.49 -6.96
N LYS A 22 -16.19 -17.46 -7.76
CA LYS A 22 -17.52 -16.85 -7.75
C LYS A 22 -18.62 -17.85 -8.12
N GLU A 23 -18.49 -18.46 -9.29
CA GLU A 23 -19.51 -19.34 -9.87
C GLU A 23 -19.75 -20.61 -9.03
N ARG A 24 -18.69 -21.17 -8.42
CA ARG A 24 -18.79 -22.48 -7.74
C ARG A 24 -18.92 -22.38 -6.23
N LEU A 25 -18.38 -21.33 -5.62
CA LEU A 25 -18.23 -21.26 -4.15
C LEU A 25 -19.02 -20.11 -3.52
N ILE A 26 -19.42 -19.09 -4.28
CA ILE A 26 -20.10 -17.91 -3.74
C ILE A 26 -21.55 -17.84 -4.23
N GLU A 27 -21.76 -17.68 -5.53
CA GLU A 27 -23.07 -17.44 -6.16
C GLU A 27 -24.11 -18.55 -5.89
N PRO A 28 -23.75 -19.84 -5.77
CA PRO A 28 -24.73 -20.88 -5.41
C PRO A 28 -25.30 -20.74 -4.00
N TYR A 29 -24.63 -19.98 -3.12
CA TYR A 29 -24.96 -19.89 -1.69
C TYR A 29 -25.30 -18.47 -1.24
N VAL A 30 -24.96 -17.46 -2.05
CA VAL A 30 -25.13 -16.05 -1.74
C VAL A 30 -25.65 -15.32 -2.97
N GLU A 31 -26.79 -14.63 -2.82
CA GLU A 31 -27.21 -13.62 -3.78
C GLU A 31 -26.25 -12.42 -3.70
N LEU A 32 -25.22 -12.47 -4.55
CA LEU A 32 -24.09 -11.56 -4.55
C LEU A 32 -24.47 -10.24 -5.23
N LYS A 33 -24.50 -9.15 -4.45
CA LYS A 33 -24.69 -7.78 -4.97
C LYS A 33 -23.32 -7.13 -5.18
N VAL A 34 -22.97 -6.89 -6.44
CA VAL A 34 -21.65 -6.33 -6.81
C VAL A 34 -21.78 -5.10 -7.70
N GLU A 35 -20.98 -4.08 -7.41
CA GLU A 35 -20.62 -3.05 -8.39
C GLU A 35 -19.29 -3.47 -9.03
N TYR A 36 -19.36 -3.90 -10.29
CA TYR A 36 -18.26 -4.55 -10.98
C TYR A 36 -17.36 -3.57 -11.75
N TYR A 37 -16.05 -3.73 -11.59
CA TYR A 37 -15.01 -2.99 -12.28
C TYR A 37 -13.98 -3.96 -12.88
N ASP A 38 -13.81 -3.91 -14.20
CA ASP A 38 -12.82 -4.73 -14.87
C ASP A 38 -11.45 -4.04 -14.87
N LEU A 39 -10.52 -4.49 -14.01
CA LEU A 39 -9.16 -3.98 -13.99
C LEU A 39 -8.19 -4.80 -14.86
N HIS A 40 -8.72 -5.60 -15.80
CA HIS A 40 -7.91 -6.23 -16.83
C HIS A 40 -7.01 -5.20 -17.52
N LEU A 41 -5.76 -5.57 -17.77
CA LEU A 41 -4.76 -4.69 -18.34
C LEU A 41 -5.23 -4.00 -19.63
N LYS A 42 -5.96 -4.69 -20.52
CA LYS A 42 -6.51 -4.07 -21.74
C LYS A 42 -7.59 -3.04 -21.46
N VAL A 43 -8.51 -3.31 -20.53
CA VAL A 43 -9.57 -2.35 -20.14
C VAL A 43 -8.96 -1.12 -19.47
N ARG A 44 -7.93 -1.31 -18.65
CA ARG A 44 -7.15 -0.19 -18.11
C ARG A 44 -6.50 0.62 -19.22
N ASP A 45 -5.87 -0.01 -20.19
CA ASP A 45 -5.27 0.70 -21.33
C ASP A 45 -6.31 1.48 -22.15
N GLU A 46 -7.45 0.85 -22.48
CA GLU A 46 -8.56 1.46 -23.22
C GLU A 46 -9.12 2.70 -22.50
N THR A 47 -9.30 2.61 -21.19
CA THR A 47 -9.86 3.68 -20.34
C THR A 47 -8.82 4.69 -19.86
N ASN A 48 -7.57 4.60 -20.30
CA ASN A 48 -6.45 5.40 -19.78
C ASN A 48 -6.32 5.32 -18.25
N ASP A 49 -6.57 4.13 -17.69
CA ASP A 49 -6.57 3.74 -16.28
C ASP A 49 -7.66 4.39 -15.40
N GLU A 50 -8.62 5.12 -15.99
CA GLU A 50 -9.77 5.70 -15.28
C GLU A 50 -10.66 4.65 -14.60
N VAL A 51 -10.71 3.42 -15.11
CA VAL A 51 -11.44 2.32 -14.45
C VAL A 51 -10.89 2.01 -13.04
N THR A 52 -9.58 2.14 -12.85
CA THR A 52 -8.92 1.91 -11.55
C THR A 52 -9.32 2.97 -10.53
N VAL A 53 -9.36 4.25 -10.95
CA VAL A 53 -9.77 5.36 -10.09
C VAL A 53 -11.24 5.24 -9.72
N ARG A 54 -12.11 4.94 -10.69
CA ARG A 54 -13.55 4.74 -10.43
C ARG A 54 -13.83 3.60 -9.46
N ALA A 55 -13.08 2.50 -9.57
CA ALA A 55 -13.17 1.39 -8.63
C ALA A 55 -12.79 1.81 -7.20
N ALA A 56 -11.71 2.59 -7.04
CA ALA A 56 -11.31 3.10 -5.72
C ALA A 56 -12.36 4.05 -5.11
N GLU A 57 -12.93 4.95 -5.90
CA GLU A 57 -14.02 5.82 -5.45
C GLU A 57 -15.30 5.03 -5.12
N ALA A 58 -15.57 3.94 -5.83
CA ALA A 58 -16.67 3.04 -5.48
C ALA A 58 -16.46 2.37 -4.11
N ILE A 59 -15.21 2.01 -3.77
CA ILE A 59 -14.91 1.44 -2.45
C ILE A 59 -15.19 2.46 -1.36
N LYS A 60 -14.91 3.76 -1.59
CA LYS A 60 -15.26 4.81 -0.63
C LYS A 60 -16.77 4.94 -0.43
N ARG A 61 -17.57 4.71 -1.48
CA ARG A 61 -19.05 4.74 -1.39
C ARG A 61 -19.61 3.52 -0.66
N TRP A 62 -19.13 2.31 -0.99
CA TRP A 62 -19.69 1.05 -0.50
C TRP A 62 -18.99 0.49 0.74
N GLY A 63 -17.81 1.00 1.07
CA GLY A 63 -16.99 0.61 2.22
C GLY A 63 -16.17 -0.67 2.03
N VAL A 64 -16.56 -1.57 1.13
CA VAL A 64 -15.92 -2.89 0.95
C VAL A 64 -15.60 -3.15 -0.52
N GLY A 65 -14.37 -3.59 -0.78
CA GLY A 65 -13.92 -4.03 -2.10
C GLY A 65 -13.19 -5.38 -2.04
N VAL A 66 -13.40 -6.20 -3.06
CA VAL A 66 -12.65 -7.44 -3.30
C VAL A 66 -11.91 -7.33 -4.63
N LYS A 67 -10.62 -7.66 -4.63
CA LYS A 67 -9.74 -7.41 -5.77
C LYS A 67 -9.00 -8.67 -6.20
N CYS A 68 -9.10 -8.98 -7.49
CA CYS A 68 -8.28 -9.98 -8.17
C CYS A 68 -6.88 -9.41 -8.50
N ALA A 69 -5.89 -10.29 -8.65
CA ALA A 69 -4.52 -9.89 -8.98
C ALA A 69 -4.45 -9.27 -10.39
N THR A 70 -3.65 -8.20 -10.53
CA THR A 70 -3.54 -7.41 -11.78
C THR A 70 -2.08 -7.23 -12.17
N ILE A 71 -1.81 -7.21 -13.47
CA ILE A 71 -0.48 -6.92 -14.03
C ILE A 71 -0.11 -5.45 -13.73
N THR A 72 1.12 -5.20 -13.32
CA THR A 72 1.72 -3.86 -13.41
C THR A 72 2.68 -3.87 -14.60
N PRO A 73 2.35 -3.20 -15.72
CA PRO A 73 3.11 -3.38 -16.95
C PRO A 73 4.48 -2.71 -16.86
N ASN A 74 5.50 -3.45 -17.26
CA ASN A 74 6.84 -2.95 -17.58
C ASN A 74 6.99 -2.86 -19.12
N ALA A 75 8.17 -2.44 -19.59
CA ALA A 75 8.47 -2.35 -21.03
C ALA A 75 8.20 -3.65 -21.83
N GLU A 76 8.33 -4.83 -21.20
CA GLU A 76 8.02 -6.11 -21.84
C GLU A 76 6.51 -6.30 -21.99
N ARG A 77 5.73 -6.07 -20.93
CA ARG A 77 4.26 -6.15 -20.99
C ARG A 77 3.64 -5.11 -21.93
N VAL A 78 4.26 -3.93 -22.06
CA VAL A 78 3.86 -2.94 -23.07
C VAL A 78 3.95 -3.50 -24.48
N ARG A 79 5.03 -4.23 -24.80
CA ARG A 79 5.19 -4.89 -26.11
C ARG A 79 4.23 -6.07 -26.28
N GLU A 80 4.10 -6.92 -25.25
CA GLU A 80 3.24 -8.11 -25.29
C GLU A 80 1.76 -7.76 -25.51
N TYR A 81 1.25 -6.73 -24.82
CA TYR A 81 -0.16 -6.33 -24.88
C TYR A 81 -0.44 -5.15 -25.81
N ASN A 82 0.60 -4.60 -26.47
CA ASN A 82 0.52 -3.40 -27.30
C ASN A 82 -0.12 -2.20 -26.57
N LEU A 83 0.39 -1.89 -25.38
CA LEU A 83 -0.15 -0.85 -24.50
C LEU A 83 0.29 0.55 -24.95
N LYS A 84 -0.52 1.56 -24.61
CA LYS A 84 -0.18 2.98 -24.84
C LYS A 84 1.05 3.43 -24.04
N ARG A 85 1.24 2.89 -22.83
CA ARG A 85 2.36 3.23 -21.92
C ARG A 85 2.48 2.22 -20.76
N GLU A 86 3.54 2.36 -19.98
CA GLU A 86 3.72 1.68 -18.69
C GLU A 86 2.77 2.29 -17.64
N TRP A 87 1.54 1.78 -17.58
CA TRP A 87 0.55 2.19 -16.57
C TRP A 87 1.04 1.94 -15.14
N ARG A 88 0.65 2.81 -14.20
CA ARG A 88 0.92 2.62 -12.78
C ARG A 88 0.25 1.33 -12.27
N SER A 89 0.77 0.80 -11.17
CA SER A 89 0.16 -0.34 -10.47
C SER A 89 -1.25 0.04 -9.98
N PRO A 90 -2.31 -0.71 -10.33
CA PRO A 90 -3.66 -0.46 -9.82
C PRO A 90 -3.71 -0.50 -8.30
N ASN A 91 -2.90 -1.37 -7.69
CA ASN A 91 -2.81 -1.47 -6.24
C ASN A 91 -2.23 -0.18 -5.63
N ALA A 92 -1.33 0.51 -6.32
CA ALA A 92 -0.75 1.76 -5.81
C ALA A 92 -1.78 2.88 -5.89
N THR A 93 -2.45 3.03 -7.03
CA THR A 93 -3.54 3.99 -7.23
C THR A 93 -4.66 3.82 -6.20
N ILE A 94 -5.15 2.59 -6.00
CA ILE A 94 -6.22 2.33 -5.02
C ILE A 94 -5.77 2.67 -3.60
N ARG A 95 -4.53 2.31 -3.21
CA ARG A 95 -3.99 2.62 -1.87
C ARG A 95 -3.80 4.12 -1.66
N GLU A 96 -3.35 4.83 -2.68
CA GLU A 96 -3.17 6.28 -2.63
C GLU A 96 -4.52 7.00 -2.41
N ILE A 97 -5.59 6.50 -3.02
CA ILE A 97 -6.95 7.06 -2.87
C ILE A 97 -7.59 6.69 -1.54
N LEU A 98 -7.38 5.46 -1.05
CA LEU A 98 -8.03 4.95 0.17
C LEU A 98 -7.24 5.26 1.45
N ASP A 99 -5.92 5.38 1.36
CA ASP A 99 -4.97 5.36 2.49
C ASP A 99 -5.12 4.08 3.36
N GLY A 100 -4.23 3.91 4.33
CA GLY A 100 -4.39 2.93 5.41
C GLY A 100 -3.29 1.88 5.51
N THR A 101 -3.66 0.74 6.08
CA THR A 101 -2.74 -0.30 6.51
C THR A 101 -3.12 -1.64 5.91
N ILE A 102 -2.15 -2.30 5.29
CA ILE A 102 -2.33 -3.61 4.68
C ILE A 102 -1.83 -4.66 5.66
N PHE A 103 -2.75 -5.44 6.20
CA PHE A 103 -2.42 -6.60 7.04
C PHE A 103 -2.23 -7.83 6.15
N ARG A 104 -1.07 -8.49 6.28
CA ARG A 104 -0.77 -9.76 5.61
C ARG A 104 -0.58 -10.83 6.66
N ALA A 105 -1.48 -11.80 6.67
CA ALA A 105 -1.42 -12.96 7.57
C ALA A 105 -1.29 -14.25 6.74
N PRO A 106 -0.48 -15.23 7.19
CA PRO A 106 -0.43 -16.54 6.55
C PRO A 106 -1.69 -17.36 6.87
N ILE A 107 -2.16 -18.12 5.89
CA ILE A 107 -3.17 -19.16 6.10
C ILE A 107 -2.44 -20.46 6.44
N MET A 108 -2.48 -20.86 7.71
CA MET A 108 -1.75 -22.02 8.21
C MET A 108 -2.51 -23.32 7.95
N VAL A 109 -1.81 -24.36 7.49
CA VAL A 109 -2.33 -25.73 7.38
C VAL A 109 -1.40 -26.71 8.09
N LYS A 110 -1.97 -27.73 8.76
CA LYS A 110 -1.22 -28.63 9.66
C LYS A 110 -0.13 -29.44 8.95
N ASN A 111 -0.27 -29.67 7.65
CA ASN A 111 0.62 -30.50 6.84
C ASN A 111 1.68 -29.70 6.06
N ILE A 112 1.78 -28.39 6.26
CA ILE A 112 2.85 -27.56 5.66
C ILE A 112 3.66 -26.94 6.80
N ALA A 113 4.92 -27.37 6.93
CA ALA A 113 5.83 -26.81 7.93
C ALA A 113 6.40 -25.45 7.47
N PRO A 114 6.50 -24.44 8.35
CA PRO A 114 7.17 -23.18 8.03
C PRO A 114 8.65 -23.40 7.69
N ALA A 115 9.18 -22.62 6.74
CA ALA A 115 10.60 -22.66 6.38
C ALA A 115 11.51 -22.30 7.57
N VAL A 116 11.06 -21.36 8.41
CA VAL A 116 11.76 -20.99 9.65
C VAL A 116 11.31 -21.94 10.76
N ARG A 117 12.23 -22.83 11.16
CA ARG A 117 11.94 -24.00 12.02
C ARG A 117 11.35 -23.67 13.38
N PHE A 118 11.58 -22.48 13.92
CA PHE A 118 11.10 -22.06 15.24
C PHE A 118 9.80 -21.26 15.20
N TRP A 119 9.26 -20.97 14.00
CA TRP A 119 7.94 -20.36 13.90
C TRP A 119 6.86 -21.40 14.19
N ARG A 120 6.08 -21.11 15.24
CA ARG A 120 4.95 -21.94 15.71
C ARG A 120 3.61 -21.23 15.62
N LYS A 121 3.62 -19.90 15.59
CA LYS A 121 2.45 -19.04 15.47
C LYS A 121 2.58 -18.19 14.20
N PRO A 122 1.45 -17.76 13.58
CA PRO A 122 1.50 -16.87 12.43
C PRO A 122 2.10 -15.51 12.81
N ILE A 123 2.79 -14.88 11.86
CA ILE A 123 3.25 -13.49 11.97
C ILE A 123 2.40 -12.68 11.01
N VAL A 124 1.73 -11.65 11.53
CA VAL A 124 0.99 -10.70 10.70
C VAL A 124 1.88 -9.50 10.42
N VAL A 125 2.03 -9.15 9.14
CA VAL A 125 2.74 -7.94 8.73
C VAL A 125 1.73 -6.83 8.50
N ALA A 126 1.76 -5.80 9.34
CA ALA A 126 1.08 -4.54 9.10
C ALA A 126 1.98 -3.65 8.24
N ARG A 127 1.58 -3.39 7.01
CA ARG A 127 2.32 -2.57 6.06
C ARG A 127 1.61 -1.25 5.84
N HIS A 128 2.29 -0.14 6.09
CA HIS A 128 1.83 1.19 5.72
C HIS A 128 1.67 1.31 4.20
N ALA A 129 0.52 1.79 3.74
CA ALA A 129 0.16 1.81 2.33
C ALA A 129 0.38 3.17 1.63
N PHE A 130 0.92 4.17 2.33
CA PHE A 130 1.01 5.55 1.88
C PHE A 130 2.45 6.08 1.94
N GLY A 131 2.81 6.93 0.97
CA GLY A 131 4.06 7.68 0.97
C GLY A 131 5.29 6.84 0.63
N ASP A 132 6.42 7.26 1.19
CA ASP A 132 7.73 6.66 1.04
C ASP A 132 8.11 6.48 -0.45
N ILE A 133 8.87 5.43 -0.76
CA ILE A 133 9.34 5.14 -2.13
C ILE A 133 8.19 4.95 -3.14
N TYR A 134 6.97 4.64 -2.68
CA TYR A 134 5.82 4.42 -3.57
C TYR A 134 5.27 5.72 -4.18
N SER A 135 5.52 6.86 -3.53
CA SER A 135 5.21 8.20 -4.01
C SER A 135 6.46 9.06 -4.18
N GLY A 136 7.63 8.42 -4.23
CA GLY A 136 8.91 9.09 -4.38
C GLY A 136 9.14 9.60 -5.79
N VAL A 137 9.85 10.72 -5.90
CA VAL A 137 10.33 11.27 -7.16
C VAL A 137 11.83 11.03 -7.30
N GLY A 138 12.27 10.70 -8.51
CA GLY A 138 13.67 10.40 -8.79
C GLY A 138 14.17 11.18 -10.00
N ILE A 139 15.45 11.56 -9.96
CA ILE A 139 16.15 12.16 -11.10
C ILE A 139 17.50 11.48 -11.31
N ARG A 140 17.94 11.42 -12.56
CA ARG A 140 19.30 11.03 -12.95
C ARG A 140 20.05 12.28 -13.40
N PHE A 141 21.34 12.35 -13.08
CA PHE A 141 22.21 13.45 -13.46
C PHE A 141 23.55 12.89 -13.99
N GLU A 142 24.16 13.58 -14.95
CA GLU A 142 25.33 13.06 -15.70
C GLU A 142 26.65 13.79 -15.32
N GLU A 143 26.61 14.80 -14.46
CA GLU A 143 27.77 15.64 -14.13
C GLU A 143 27.86 15.94 -12.63
N ALA A 144 29.03 16.38 -12.16
CA ALA A 144 29.22 16.85 -10.79
C ALA A 144 28.35 18.10 -10.51
N GLY A 145 27.89 18.27 -9.27
CA GLY A 145 26.98 19.37 -8.92
C GLY A 145 26.60 19.46 -7.44
N GLU A 146 25.59 20.27 -7.18
CA GLU A 146 24.98 20.45 -5.86
C GLU A 146 23.50 20.03 -5.92
N ALA A 147 22.99 19.50 -4.82
CA ALA A 147 21.59 19.18 -4.66
C ALA A 147 21.10 19.55 -3.27
N GLU A 148 19.84 19.96 -3.19
CA GLU A 148 19.17 20.30 -1.94
C GLU A 148 17.71 19.85 -1.99
N VAL A 149 17.16 19.55 -0.82
CA VAL A 149 15.72 19.36 -0.62
C VAL A 149 15.16 20.68 -0.12
N VAL A 150 14.15 21.22 -0.82
CA VAL A 150 13.50 22.49 -0.50
C VAL A 150 12.02 22.27 -0.26
N PHE A 151 11.53 22.64 0.91
CA PHE A 151 10.11 22.67 1.24
C PHE A 151 9.63 24.13 1.29
N ARG A 152 8.55 24.43 0.56
CA ARG A 152 7.88 25.74 0.59
C ARG A 152 6.47 25.56 1.11
N SER A 153 6.18 26.19 2.25
CA SER A 153 4.84 26.20 2.83
C SER A 153 3.94 27.22 2.12
N SER A 154 2.64 27.04 2.27
CA SER A 154 1.63 28.00 1.79
C SER A 154 1.71 29.37 2.47
N SER A 155 2.33 29.47 3.66
CA SER A 155 2.59 30.73 4.36
C SER A 155 3.88 31.43 3.91
N GLY A 156 4.60 30.87 2.93
CA GLY A 156 5.85 31.43 2.41
C GLY A 156 7.10 31.06 3.21
N LYS A 157 6.98 30.29 4.30
CA LYS A 157 8.14 29.72 5.00
C LYS A 157 8.82 28.69 4.11
N GLU A 158 10.14 28.77 4.02
CA GLU A 158 10.99 27.85 3.28
C GLU A 158 11.94 27.10 4.22
N LEU A 159 12.09 25.79 4.01
CA LEU A 159 13.09 24.95 4.68
C LEU A 159 14.00 24.35 3.61
N ARG A 160 15.30 24.29 3.90
CA ARG A 160 16.32 23.74 2.99
C ARG A 160 17.22 22.76 3.71
N ALA A 161 17.54 21.65 3.05
CA ALA A 161 18.56 20.70 3.48
C ALA A 161 19.48 20.38 2.30
N LYS A 162 20.76 20.71 2.42
CA LYS A 162 21.76 20.45 1.38
C LYS A 162 22.29 19.02 1.48
N LEU A 163 22.45 18.37 0.33
CA LEU A 163 23.19 17.12 0.23
C LEU A 163 24.71 17.39 0.23
N PRO A 164 25.54 16.37 0.52
CA PRO A 164 26.96 16.43 0.21
C PRO A 164 27.21 16.76 -1.27
N LYS A 165 28.37 17.36 -1.56
CA LYS A 165 28.78 17.69 -2.92
C LYS A 165 28.77 16.44 -3.81
N LEU A 166 28.14 16.53 -4.98
CA LEU A 166 28.04 15.44 -5.94
C LEU A 166 29.23 15.52 -6.90
N THR A 167 30.05 14.47 -6.99
CA THR A 167 31.35 14.53 -7.68
C THR A 167 31.35 13.92 -9.10
N GLY A 168 30.19 13.46 -9.60
CA GLY A 168 30.06 12.83 -10.91
C GLY A 168 28.64 12.29 -11.15
N PRO A 169 28.40 11.53 -12.24
CA PRO A 169 27.07 11.01 -12.59
C PRO A 169 26.41 10.22 -11.47
N GLY A 170 25.09 10.30 -11.34
CA GLY A 170 24.36 9.59 -10.30
C GLY A 170 22.84 9.70 -10.37
N VAL A 171 22.19 9.36 -9.26
CA VAL A 171 20.74 9.42 -9.09
C VAL A 171 20.38 10.08 -7.76
N LEU A 172 19.25 10.76 -7.73
CA LEU A 172 18.63 11.31 -6.52
C LEU A 172 17.22 10.77 -6.40
N GLN A 173 16.80 10.53 -5.16
CA GLN A 173 15.43 10.16 -4.85
C GLN A 173 14.97 10.93 -3.61
N ALA A 174 13.76 11.47 -3.68
CA ALA A 174 13.10 12.12 -2.56
C ALA A 174 11.72 11.50 -2.37
N TYR A 175 11.35 11.29 -1.11
CA TYR A 175 10.03 10.78 -0.72
C TYR A 175 9.55 11.49 0.55
N TYR A 176 8.25 11.37 0.81
CA TYR A 176 7.59 12.06 1.92
C TYR A 176 6.58 11.14 2.60
N ASN A 177 6.20 11.50 3.81
CA ASN A 177 5.03 10.96 4.48
C ASN A 177 4.33 12.10 5.24
N LEU A 178 3.13 11.82 5.77
CA LEU A 178 2.33 12.79 6.50
C LEU A 178 1.98 12.23 7.88
N ASP A 179 2.13 13.06 8.92
CA ASP A 179 1.82 12.68 10.31
C ASP A 179 0.44 12.02 10.45
N LYS A 180 -0.59 12.57 9.79
CA LYS A 180 -1.94 12.01 9.78
C LYS A 180 -1.99 10.55 9.29
N SER A 181 -1.21 10.22 8.25
CA SER A 181 -1.16 8.86 7.71
C SER A 181 -0.36 7.93 8.64
N ILE A 182 0.75 8.42 9.21
CA ILE A 182 1.53 7.67 10.22
C ILE A 182 0.69 7.37 11.46
N GLU A 183 -0.07 8.33 11.97
CA GLU A 183 -0.98 8.13 13.09
C GLU A 183 -2.06 7.10 12.77
N SER A 184 -2.65 7.18 11.57
CA SER A 184 -3.64 6.20 11.09
C SER A 184 -3.02 4.79 11.03
N PHE A 185 -1.78 4.69 10.57
CA PHE A 185 -1.02 3.44 10.55
C PHE A 185 -0.76 2.89 11.96
N ALA A 186 -0.38 3.74 12.92
CA ALA A 186 -0.21 3.35 14.32
C ALA A 186 -1.53 2.85 14.93
N ARG A 187 -2.60 3.64 14.84
CA ARG A 187 -3.93 3.29 15.37
C ARG A 187 -4.47 2.00 14.80
N SER A 188 -4.38 1.81 13.48
CA SER A 188 -4.85 0.58 12.84
C SER A 188 -4.02 -0.63 13.26
N SER A 189 -2.70 -0.49 13.40
CA SER A 189 -1.82 -1.57 13.87
C SER A 189 -2.15 -1.99 15.31
N PHE A 190 -2.33 -1.03 16.22
CA PHE A 190 -2.70 -1.31 17.61
C PHE A 190 -4.10 -1.94 17.72
N LYS A 191 -5.11 -1.38 17.04
CA LYS A 191 -6.47 -1.94 17.03
C LYS A 191 -6.50 -3.37 16.49
N TYR A 192 -5.79 -3.62 15.39
CA TYR A 192 -5.73 -4.97 14.81
C TYR A 192 -5.12 -5.96 15.80
N ALA A 193 -4.05 -5.55 16.48
CA ALA A 193 -3.37 -6.40 17.45
C ALA A 193 -4.24 -6.71 18.66
N LEU A 194 -4.95 -5.72 19.23
CA LEU A 194 -5.91 -5.94 20.32
C LEU A 194 -7.03 -6.90 19.92
N ILE A 195 -7.66 -6.70 18.76
CA ILE A 195 -8.73 -7.57 18.25
C ILE A 195 -8.27 -9.02 18.10
N ASN A 196 -7.00 -9.24 17.76
CA ASN A 196 -6.44 -10.57 17.50
C ASN A 196 -5.57 -11.10 18.65
N ASN A 197 -5.52 -10.40 19.79
CA ASN A 197 -4.67 -10.71 20.94
C ASN A 197 -3.20 -10.97 20.54
N LEU A 198 -2.61 -10.00 19.84
CA LEU A 198 -1.24 -10.04 19.35
C LEU A 198 -0.39 -8.94 20.01
N ASP A 199 0.90 -9.21 20.18
CA ASP A 199 1.90 -8.18 20.47
C ASP A 199 2.18 -7.34 19.22
N VAL A 200 2.58 -6.08 19.40
CA VAL A 200 2.98 -5.18 18.31
C VAL A 200 4.47 -4.88 18.37
N TRP A 201 5.18 -5.22 17.30
CA TRP A 201 6.58 -4.85 17.11
C TRP A 201 6.69 -3.86 15.96
N PHE A 202 7.13 -2.64 16.27
CA PHE A 202 7.45 -1.61 15.28
C PHE A 202 8.95 -1.36 15.26
N ALA A 203 9.52 -1.25 14.06
CA ALA A 203 10.94 -0.99 13.87
C ALA A 203 11.14 0.01 12.73
N ALA A 204 12.08 0.93 12.93
CA ALA A 204 12.56 1.88 11.95
C ALA A 204 14.09 2.02 12.08
N LYS A 205 14.73 2.85 11.26
CA LYS A 205 16.17 3.13 11.30
C LYS A 205 16.44 4.57 11.77
N GLU A 206 15.84 4.96 12.89
CA GLU A 206 15.92 6.33 13.45
C GLU A 206 17.34 6.77 13.82
N THR A 207 18.24 5.81 14.08
CA THR A 207 19.66 6.10 14.35
C THR A 207 20.38 6.72 13.14
N ILE A 208 19.91 6.45 11.93
CA ILE A 208 20.42 7.03 10.68
C ILE A 208 19.45 8.09 10.14
N SER A 209 18.18 7.75 10.07
CA SER A 209 17.08 8.60 9.61
C SER A 209 16.51 9.39 10.79
N LYS A 210 17.32 10.35 11.28
CA LYS A 210 17.06 11.09 12.53
C LYS A 210 15.87 12.05 12.49
N VAL A 211 15.33 12.33 11.30
CA VAL A 211 14.16 13.18 11.11
C VAL A 211 12.98 12.34 10.65
N TYR A 212 13.16 11.57 9.58
CA TYR A 212 12.08 10.85 8.93
C TYR A 212 11.62 9.64 9.77
N ASP A 213 12.50 8.67 10.04
CA ASP A 213 12.15 7.47 10.81
C ASP A 213 11.93 7.76 12.29
N ALA A 214 12.66 8.75 12.82
CA ALA A 214 12.43 9.24 14.18
C ALA A 214 10.98 9.72 14.37
N ARG A 215 10.43 10.44 13.38
CA ARG A 215 9.03 10.90 13.45
C ARG A 215 8.04 9.75 13.51
N PHE A 216 8.26 8.67 12.77
CA PHE A 216 7.41 7.48 12.87
C PHE A 216 7.43 6.90 14.28
N LYS A 217 8.62 6.73 14.87
CA LYS A 217 8.77 6.19 16.23
C LYS A 217 8.08 7.07 17.27
N GLU A 218 8.25 8.39 17.18
CA GLU A 218 7.58 9.37 18.05
C GLU A 218 6.06 9.23 17.96
N VAL A 219 5.51 9.28 16.74
CA VAL A 219 4.05 9.19 16.53
C VAL A 219 3.49 7.87 17.03
N PHE A 220 4.17 6.74 16.78
CA PHE A 220 3.74 5.43 17.30
C PHE A 220 3.71 5.40 18.83
N HIS A 221 4.74 5.98 19.47
CA HIS A 221 4.82 6.06 20.93
C HIS A 221 3.73 6.97 21.50
N GLU A 222 3.53 8.16 20.94
CA GLU A 222 2.50 9.11 21.36
C GLU A 222 1.09 8.51 21.25
N VAL A 223 0.80 7.83 20.14
CA VAL A 223 -0.50 7.16 19.93
C VAL A 223 -0.67 6.02 20.93
N TYR A 224 0.35 5.21 21.17
CA TYR A 224 0.28 4.11 22.14
C TYR A 224 -0.02 4.62 23.56
N GLU A 225 0.79 5.55 24.07
CA GLU A 225 0.67 6.07 25.43
C GLU A 225 -0.68 6.77 25.65
N ARG A 226 -1.16 7.52 24.65
CA ARG A 226 -2.40 8.30 24.77
C ARG A 226 -3.66 7.44 24.60
N GLU A 227 -3.65 6.46 23.71
CA GLU A 227 -4.89 5.83 23.22
C GLU A 227 -4.99 4.33 23.52
N PHE A 228 -3.88 3.61 23.74
CA PHE A 228 -3.91 2.13 23.75
C PHE A 228 -3.27 1.46 24.96
N LYS A 229 -2.41 2.16 25.71
CA LYS A 229 -1.65 1.58 26.83
C LYS A 229 -2.52 0.80 27.83
N GLU A 230 -3.61 1.41 28.29
CA GLU A 230 -4.51 0.76 29.25
C GLU A 230 -5.17 -0.51 28.69
N GLU A 231 -5.42 -0.58 27.38
CA GLU A 231 -6.03 -1.77 26.75
C GLU A 231 -5.03 -2.90 26.57
N PHE A 232 -3.75 -2.59 26.30
CA PHE A 232 -2.69 -3.60 26.18
C PHE A 232 -2.18 -4.13 27.53
N GLU A 233 -2.31 -3.34 28.60
CA GLU A 233 -1.88 -3.74 29.95
C GLU A 233 -2.96 -4.53 30.73
N ARG A 234 -4.15 -4.70 30.17
CA ARG A 234 -5.24 -5.54 30.71
C ARG A 234 -5.09 -7.00 30.31
#